data_AF-A0A2A5FUQ1-F1
#
_entry.id   AF-A0A2A5FUQ1-F1
#
_cell.length_a   1.000
_cell.length_b   1.000
_cell.length_c   1.000
_cell.angle_alpha   90.00
_cell.angle_beta   90.00
_cell.angle_gamma   90.00
#
_symmetry.space_group_name_H-M   'P 1'
#
loop_
_entity.id
_entity.type
_entity.pdbx_description
1 polymer ?
#
loop_
_entity_poly.entity_id
_entity_poly.type
_entity_poly.pdbx_seq_one_letter_code
_entity_poly.pdbx_strand_id
1 'polypeptide(L)'
;MEHCIPNDCSSGVSRGNNLITKDDVKGFLRKIKRQRRANRHTGTEAASLYSILRNEKIVRAQQGLACATILKDEAPYLEEWIEFHVLVGFEHFYIYDNGSTDGTLDVLAPYIRKNIVTVIPWKNFSGKLHPQKAANAHAVANFADACRWMAFFDVDEFLFSPTHKTLLEPLEKLGDQICVSVPWQNFGTNGHKTAPDGLVIENYTEKAEFPPLPAQRSLLRYKTILDPTRVSAAGTHAFHYVDSGPMLMNVKGTRAAPAEFEDREFAIANDFQLNHYFTRSEEELENKRQKGRVSSKGDKVIDFVDNRLKQYALSTCTDIKILTFVGDLKNVMMHKR
;
A
#
# COMPACT_ATOMS: atom_id res chain seq x y z
N MET A 1 52.33 12.79 -41.47
CA MET A 1 52.66 13.00 -40.05
C MET A 1 51.86 14.19 -39.58
N GLU A 2 50.85 13.98 -38.76
CA GLU A 2 50.34 14.97 -37.80
C GLU A 2 49.37 14.28 -36.83
N HIS A 3 49.46 14.70 -35.57
CA HIS A 3 49.06 13.99 -34.36
C HIS A 3 47.59 14.26 -33.92
N CYS A 4 47.03 13.25 -33.22
CA CYS A 4 46.14 13.29 -32.04
C CYS A 4 45.19 14.49 -31.84
N ILE A 5 43.89 14.22 -31.59
CA ILE A 5 43.19 14.28 -30.27
C ILE A 5 41.88 13.44 -30.37
N PRO A 6 41.56 12.58 -29.37
CA PRO A 6 40.28 11.87 -29.26
C PRO A 6 39.23 12.71 -28.50
N ASN A 7 37.98 12.73 -28.97
CA ASN A 7 36.87 13.31 -28.19
C ASN A 7 36.12 12.22 -27.42
N ASP A 8 36.36 12.23 -26.12
CA ASP A 8 35.49 11.72 -25.08
C ASP A 8 34.15 12.46 -25.05
N CYS A 9 33.05 11.72 -24.89
CA CYS A 9 31.86 12.18 -24.17
C CYS A 9 31.12 10.98 -23.58
N SER A 10 31.61 10.55 -22.42
CA SER A 10 30.83 9.92 -21.37
C SER A 10 29.65 10.82 -20.95
N SER A 11 28.45 10.25 -20.81
CA SER A 11 27.56 10.39 -19.63
C SER A 11 26.12 9.98 -19.95
N GLY A 12 25.86 8.66 -19.93
CA GLY A 12 24.52 8.14 -19.72
C GLY A 12 24.08 8.47 -18.30
N VAL A 13 23.30 9.53 -18.12
CA VAL A 13 22.72 9.94 -16.85
C VAL A 13 21.80 8.82 -16.33
N SER A 14 22.25 8.10 -15.30
CA SER A 14 21.44 7.15 -14.54
C SER A 14 20.30 7.90 -13.86
N ARG A 15 19.05 7.56 -14.21
CA ARG A 15 17.85 8.02 -13.51
C ARG A 15 17.87 7.50 -12.06
N GLY A 16 18.04 8.39 -11.09
CA GLY A 16 18.05 8.06 -9.67
C GLY A 16 16.67 7.61 -9.16
N ASN A 17 16.46 6.30 -9.08
CA ASN A 17 15.40 5.72 -8.26
C ASN A 17 15.83 5.75 -6.79
N ASN A 18 15.45 6.80 -6.05
CA ASN A 18 15.67 6.91 -4.61
C ASN A 18 14.93 5.78 -3.86
N LEU A 19 15.64 4.74 -3.47
CA LEU A 19 15.20 3.62 -2.64
C LEU A 19 15.85 3.71 -1.26
N ILE A 20 15.22 3.09 -0.26
CA ILE A 20 15.71 3.13 1.12
C ILE A 20 16.16 1.71 1.50
N THR A 21 17.46 1.57 1.78
CA THR A 21 18.09 0.28 2.11
C THR A 21 17.90 -0.08 3.59
N LYS A 22 18.11 -1.36 3.94
CA LYS A 22 18.12 -1.81 5.35
C LYS A 22 19.17 -1.06 6.20
N ASP A 23 20.29 -0.63 5.63
CA ASP A 23 21.32 0.11 6.36
C ASP A 23 20.97 1.60 6.53
N ASP A 24 20.29 2.21 5.55
CA ASP A 24 19.65 3.52 5.73
C ASP A 24 18.68 3.48 6.91
N VAL A 25 17.89 2.40 6.99
CA VAL A 25 16.97 2.16 8.12
C VAL A 25 17.74 1.94 9.41
N LYS A 26 18.86 1.22 9.49
CA LYS A 26 19.63 1.05 10.75
C LYS A 26 20.18 2.38 11.29
N GLY A 27 20.75 3.23 10.42
CA GLY A 27 21.17 4.59 10.80
C GLY A 27 20.00 5.42 11.29
N PHE A 28 18.84 5.25 10.65
CA PHE A 28 17.59 5.92 11.00
C PHE A 28 16.97 5.42 12.32
N LEU A 29 16.92 4.11 12.55
CA LEU A 29 16.38 3.46 13.76
C LEU A 29 17.14 3.91 15.02
N ARG A 30 18.45 4.18 14.90
CA ARG A 30 19.24 4.79 15.99
C ARG A 30 18.71 6.19 16.35
N LYS A 31 18.27 6.97 15.35
CA LYS A 31 17.65 8.30 15.54
C LYS A 31 16.25 8.18 16.18
N ILE A 32 15.43 7.19 15.80
CA ILE A 32 14.14 6.89 16.46
C ILE A 32 14.35 6.54 17.93
N LYS A 33 15.30 5.64 18.24
CA LYS A 33 15.61 5.27 19.63
C LYS A 33 16.06 6.48 20.45
N ARG A 34 16.78 7.43 19.84
CA ARG A 34 17.20 8.70 20.46
C ARG A 34 16.01 9.64 20.70
N GLN A 35 15.11 9.80 19.73
CA GLN A 35 13.94 10.67 19.83
C GLN A 35 12.87 10.12 20.79
N ARG A 36 12.70 8.79 20.84
CA ARG A 36 11.88 8.10 21.85
C ARG A 36 12.42 8.24 23.28
N ARG A 37 13.74 8.35 23.47
CA ARG A 37 14.33 8.66 24.79
C ARG A 37 14.05 10.10 25.22
N ALA A 38 14.03 11.05 24.28
CA ALA A 38 13.72 12.46 24.57
C ALA A 38 12.25 12.69 24.94
N ASN A 39 11.31 11.97 24.30
CA ASN A 39 9.87 12.10 24.57
C ASN A 39 9.38 11.36 25.83
N ARG A 40 10.25 10.70 26.60
CA ARG A 40 9.88 10.07 27.89
C ARG A 40 9.54 11.05 29.00
N HIS A 41 9.76 12.36 28.80
CA HIS A 41 9.57 13.36 29.85
C HIS A 41 8.25 14.15 29.74
N THR A 42 7.39 13.82 28.77
CA THR A 42 6.07 14.45 28.61
C THR A 42 4.99 13.39 28.81
N GLY A 43 4.54 13.20 30.06
CA GLY A 43 3.53 12.22 30.42
C GLY A 43 2.14 12.60 29.90
N THR A 44 1.60 11.81 28.98
CA THR A 44 0.18 11.79 28.58
C THR A 44 -0.23 10.35 28.26
N GLU A 45 -1.53 10.01 28.36
CA GLU A 45 -2.09 8.66 28.13
C GLU A 45 -1.70 8.02 26.79
N ALA A 46 -1.40 8.82 25.77
CA ALA A 46 -0.84 8.32 24.50
C ALA A 46 0.46 7.54 24.68
N ALA A 47 1.31 7.92 25.65
CA ALA A 47 2.55 7.21 25.97
C ALA A 47 2.30 5.82 26.58
N SER A 48 1.14 5.59 27.20
CA SER A 48 0.72 4.30 27.77
C SER A 48 0.46 3.26 26.67
N LEU A 49 -0.27 3.64 25.61
CA LEU A 49 -0.54 2.77 24.45
C LEU A 49 0.74 2.42 23.68
N TYR A 50 1.70 3.34 23.57
CA TYR A 50 3.01 3.06 22.96
C TYR A 50 3.93 2.17 23.83
N SER A 51 3.64 2.04 25.13
CA SER A 51 4.48 1.29 26.07
C SER A 51 4.30 -0.24 25.99
N ILE A 52 3.21 -0.70 25.39
CA ILE A 52 2.89 -2.13 25.16
C ILE A 52 3.85 -2.75 24.11
N LEU A 53 4.64 -1.94 23.41
CA LEU A 53 5.59 -2.36 22.36
C LEU A 53 6.88 -3.03 22.88
N ARG A 54 6.86 -3.76 24.00
CA ARG A 54 8.05 -4.49 24.48
C ARG A 54 7.77 -5.96 24.73
N ASN A 55 8.57 -6.77 24.05
CA ASN A 55 8.89 -8.16 24.38
C ASN A 55 7.72 -9.10 24.40
N GLU A 56 7.25 -9.47 23.22
CA GLU A 56 6.83 -10.86 23.00
C GLU A 56 7.68 -11.43 21.87
N LYS A 57 8.20 -12.64 22.09
CA LYS A 57 8.96 -13.38 21.09
C LYS A 57 8.09 -13.44 19.83
N ILE A 58 8.54 -12.81 18.74
CA ILE A 58 7.90 -12.95 17.43
C ILE A 58 8.06 -14.43 17.05
N VAL A 59 7.01 -15.21 17.31
CA VAL A 59 6.91 -16.58 16.82
C VAL A 59 6.73 -16.45 15.31
N ARG A 60 7.59 -17.13 14.54
CA ARG A 60 7.43 -17.21 13.09
C ARG A 60 6.05 -17.79 12.78
N ALA A 61 5.12 -16.98 12.29
CA ALA A 61 3.94 -17.51 11.63
C ALA A 61 4.43 -18.06 10.28
N GLN A 62 4.61 -19.38 10.19
CA GLN A 62 5.07 -20.05 8.95
C GLN A 62 4.15 -19.78 7.75
N GLN A 63 2.94 -19.24 7.96
CA GLN A 63 1.93 -18.98 6.92
C GLN A 63 1.24 -17.59 7.01
N GLY A 64 1.60 -16.74 7.97
CA GLY A 64 0.82 -15.53 8.27
C GLY A 64 0.86 -14.48 7.15
N LEU A 65 -0.27 -13.81 6.91
CA LEU A 65 -0.42 -12.68 5.98
C LEU A 65 -0.61 -11.38 6.77
N ALA A 66 0.27 -10.41 6.56
CA ALA A 66 0.20 -9.10 7.19
C ALA A 66 0.13 -7.97 6.16
N CYS A 67 -0.38 -6.81 6.57
CA CYS A 67 -0.34 -5.57 5.78
C CYS A 67 0.53 -4.52 6.46
N ALA A 68 1.31 -3.76 5.68
CA ALA A 68 1.96 -2.55 6.14
C ALA A 68 1.52 -1.36 5.30
N THR A 69 0.96 -0.34 5.96
CA THR A 69 0.40 0.85 5.28
C THR A 69 0.68 2.13 6.05
N ILE A 70 0.75 3.24 5.33
CA ILE A 70 0.85 4.58 5.90
C ILE A 70 -0.45 5.32 5.59
N LEU A 71 -0.99 6.01 6.59
CA LEU A 71 -2.23 6.75 6.44
C LEU A 71 -2.17 8.11 7.13
N LYS A 72 -3.12 8.96 6.76
CA LYS A 72 -3.43 10.19 7.47
C LYS A 72 -4.89 10.53 7.20
N ASP A 73 -5.64 10.74 8.27
CA ASP A 73 -7.05 11.13 8.24
C ASP A 73 -7.94 10.17 7.39
N GLU A 74 -7.94 8.88 7.74
CA GLU A 74 -8.74 7.83 7.06
C GLU A 74 -9.77 7.16 8.00
N ALA A 75 -10.09 7.77 9.15
CA ALA A 75 -11.00 7.21 10.15
C ALA A 75 -12.34 6.70 9.58
N PRO A 76 -13.00 7.40 8.62
CA PRO A 76 -14.30 6.95 8.10
C PRO A 76 -14.26 5.60 7.37
N TYR A 77 -13.12 5.20 6.82
CA TYR A 77 -12.99 4.00 5.98
C TYR A 77 -12.23 2.86 6.67
N LEU A 78 -11.53 3.18 7.76
CA LEU A 78 -10.63 2.26 8.43
C LEU A 78 -11.32 1.02 9.00
N GLU A 79 -12.54 1.17 9.53
CA GLU A 79 -13.24 0.03 10.11
C GLU A 79 -13.59 -1.01 9.06
N GLU A 80 -14.29 -0.61 7.99
CA GLU A 80 -14.61 -1.48 6.85
C GLU A 80 -13.35 -2.10 6.27
N TRP A 81 -12.32 -1.29 6.06
CA TRP A 81 -11.07 -1.76 5.47
C TRP A 81 -10.40 -2.83 6.33
N ILE A 82 -10.30 -2.66 7.65
CA ILE A 82 -9.70 -3.70 8.51
C ILE A 82 -10.56 -4.96 8.53
N GLU A 83 -11.87 -4.85 8.77
CA GLU A 83 -12.75 -6.03 8.87
C GLU A 83 -12.79 -6.82 7.56
N PHE A 84 -12.84 -6.13 6.42
CA PHE A 84 -12.76 -6.79 5.11
C PHE A 84 -11.47 -7.57 4.95
N HIS A 85 -10.33 -6.96 5.29
CA HIS A 85 -9.04 -7.61 5.12
C HIS A 85 -8.86 -8.78 6.10
N VAL A 86 -9.36 -8.68 7.33
CA VAL A 86 -9.45 -9.82 8.25
C VAL A 86 -10.29 -10.94 7.66
N LEU A 87 -11.46 -10.62 7.09
CA LEU A 87 -12.36 -11.60 6.45
C LEU A 87 -11.67 -12.36 5.31
N VAL A 88 -10.82 -11.69 4.51
CA VAL A 88 -10.08 -12.34 3.41
C VAL A 88 -8.72 -12.91 3.82
N GLY A 89 -8.43 -12.98 5.13
CA GLY A 89 -7.32 -13.74 5.69
C GLY A 89 -6.09 -12.95 6.14
N PHE A 90 -6.17 -11.62 6.27
CA PHE A 90 -5.11 -10.85 6.93
C PHE A 90 -5.16 -11.06 8.44
N GLU A 91 -4.01 -11.33 9.04
CA GLU A 91 -3.87 -11.60 10.47
C GLU A 91 -3.40 -10.37 11.25
N HIS A 92 -2.60 -9.50 10.61
CA HIS A 92 -1.99 -8.34 11.29
C HIS A 92 -1.82 -7.12 10.37
N PHE A 93 -1.97 -5.93 10.95
CA PHE A 93 -1.78 -4.65 10.25
C PHE A 93 -0.76 -3.78 10.98
N TYR A 94 0.29 -3.37 10.26
CA TYR A 94 1.26 -2.37 10.70
C TYR A 94 0.89 -1.02 10.11
N ILE A 95 0.23 -0.18 10.91
CA ILE A 95 -0.31 1.10 10.49
C ILE A 95 0.64 2.22 10.90
N TYR A 96 1.20 2.92 9.92
CA TYR A 96 2.02 4.11 10.11
C TYR A 96 1.12 5.34 10.08
N ASP A 97 0.77 5.85 11.27
CA ASP A 97 -0.04 7.06 11.40
C ASP A 97 0.82 8.30 11.15
N ASN A 98 0.58 8.97 10.02
CA ASN A 98 1.28 10.18 9.62
C ASN A 98 0.65 11.47 10.20
N GLY A 99 0.14 11.37 11.42
CA GLY A 99 -0.35 12.50 12.19
C GLY A 99 -1.81 12.82 11.91
N SER A 100 -2.65 11.79 11.89
CA SER A 100 -4.10 11.89 11.84
C SER A 100 -4.66 12.74 12.97
N THR A 101 -5.79 13.38 12.68
CA THR A 101 -6.50 14.32 13.57
C THR A 101 -8.02 14.10 13.57
N ASP A 102 -8.49 13.06 12.90
CA ASP A 102 -9.90 12.77 12.60
C ASP A 102 -10.51 11.64 13.46
N GLY A 103 -9.85 11.27 14.56
CA GLY A 103 -10.28 10.12 15.38
C GLY A 103 -9.76 8.77 14.89
N THR A 104 -8.82 8.73 13.93
CA THR A 104 -8.15 7.49 13.46
C THR A 104 -7.77 6.56 14.62
N LEU A 105 -7.13 7.06 15.68
CA LEU A 105 -6.69 6.22 16.80
C LEU A 105 -7.85 5.59 17.58
N ASP A 106 -9.00 6.29 17.66
CA ASP A 106 -10.18 5.77 18.34
C ASP A 106 -10.78 4.59 17.57
N VAL A 107 -10.83 4.70 16.24
CA VAL A 107 -11.24 3.60 15.34
C VAL A 107 -10.27 2.40 15.47
N LEU A 108 -8.97 2.66 15.62
CA LEU A 108 -7.95 1.60 15.75
C LEU A 108 -7.91 0.95 17.14
N ALA A 109 -8.38 1.62 18.20
CA ALA A 109 -8.22 1.17 19.58
C ALA A 109 -8.74 -0.25 19.86
N PRO A 110 -9.92 -0.68 19.35
CA PRO A 110 -10.39 -2.06 19.53
C PRO A 110 -9.46 -3.11 18.90
N TYR A 111 -8.89 -2.80 17.74
CA TYR A 111 -8.00 -3.71 17.02
C TYR A 111 -6.62 -3.81 17.65
N ILE A 112 -6.14 -2.70 18.23
CA ILE A 112 -4.90 -2.69 19.03
C ILE A 112 -5.08 -3.60 20.25
N ARG A 113 -6.21 -3.49 20.97
CA ARG A 113 -6.50 -4.36 22.13
C ARG A 113 -6.60 -5.84 21.76
N LYS A 114 -7.08 -6.14 20.56
CA LYS A 114 -7.16 -7.51 20.00
C LYS A 114 -5.84 -8.00 19.40
N ASN A 115 -4.78 -7.19 19.42
CA ASN A 115 -3.50 -7.49 18.78
C ASN A 115 -3.60 -7.76 17.25
N ILE A 116 -4.59 -7.15 16.58
CA ILE A 116 -4.76 -7.20 15.12
C ILE A 116 -4.00 -6.05 14.45
N VAL A 117 -3.84 -4.93 15.16
CA VAL A 117 -3.18 -3.71 14.66
C VAL A 117 -2.02 -3.30 15.56
N THR A 118 -0.88 -3.00 14.94
CA THR A 118 0.22 -2.24 15.55
C THR A 118 0.28 -0.85 14.92
N VAL A 119 0.15 0.20 15.73
CA VAL A 119 0.27 1.59 15.27
C VAL A 119 1.69 2.13 15.50
N ILE A 120 2.28 2.73 14.46
CA ILE A 120 3.60 3.35 14.47
C ILE A 120 3.45 4.86 14.18
N PRO A 121 3.81 5.76 15.12
CA PRO A 121 3.77 7.20 14.87
C PRO A 121 4.77 7.62 13.79
N TRP A 122 4.30 8.39 12.80
CA TRP A 122 5.07 8.73 11.61
C TRP A 122 5.13 10.22 11.23
N LYS A 123 4.30 11.09 11.85
CA LYS A 123 4.15 12.53 11.55
C LYS A 123 5.46 13.31 11.32
N ASN A 124 6.55 12.96 11.99
CA ASN A 124 7.82 13.70 11.98
C ASN A 124 9.00 12.97 11.31
N PHE A 125 8.73 11.89 10.58
CA PHE A 125 9.79 10.98 10.11
C PHE A 125 10.49 11.43 8.81
N SER A 126 9.94 12.41 8.07
CA SER A 126 10.18 12.54 6.62
C SER A 126 11.01 13.76 6.17
N GLY A 127 12.06 14.16 6.90
CA GLY A 127 12.83 15.36 6.53
C GLY A 127 13.59 15.27 5.18
N LYS A 128 13.98 14.08 4.72
CA LYS A 128 14.71 13.88 3.45
C LYS A 128 14.26 12.67 2.63
N LEU A 129 13.44 11.78 3.21
CA LEU A 129 13.02 10.52 2.60
C LEU A 129 11.51 10.55 2.34
N HIS A 130 11.08 9.95 1.24
CA HIS A 130 9.65 9.81 0.93
C HIS A 130 8.96 9.01 2.05
N PRO A 131 7.93 9.56 2.72
CA PRO A 131 7.38 9.01 3.96
C PRO A 131 6.90 7.56 3.81
N GLN A 132 6.22 7.24 2.71
CA GLN A 132 5.74 5.89 2.43
C GLN A 132 6.86 4.87 2.20
N LYS A 133 7.91 5.25 1.44
CA LYS A 133 9.06 4.35 1.22
C LYS A 133 9.76 4.06 2.53
N ALA A 134 9.87 5.08 3.38
CA ALA A 134 10.51 4.97 4.68
C ALA A 134 9.68 4.06 5.62
N ALA A 135 8.35 4.17 5.59
CA ALA A 135 7.45 3.30 6.34
C ALA A 135 7.57 1.84 5.88
N ASN A 136 7.55 1.61 4.57
CA ASN A 136 7.73 0.27 3.99
C ASN A 136 9.09 -0.33 4.39
N ALA A 137 10.17 0.45 4.30
CA ALA A 137 11.50 0.02 4.70
C ALA A 137 11.58 -0.31 6.19
N HIS A 138 10.92 0.50 7.04
CA HIS A 138 10.82 0.22 8.47
C HIS A 138 10.03 -1.07 8.74
N ALA A 139 8.92 -1.31 8.01
CA ALA A 139 8.11 -2.50 8.19
C ALA A 139 8.92 -3.76 7.88
N VAL A 140 9.57 -3.79 6.71
CA VAL A 140 10.48 -4.87 6.31
C VAL A 140 11.60 -5.07 7.34
N ALA A 141 12.22 -4.00 7.84
CA ALA A 141 13.36 -4.12 8.74
C ALA A 141 12.99 -4.62 10.16
N ASN A 142 11.76 -4.43 10.61
CA ASN A 142 11.36 -4.73 11.99
C ASN A 142 10.38 -5.90 12.11
N PHE A 143 9.65 -6.22 11.06
CA PHE A 143 8.53 -7.17 11.11
C PHE A 143 8.62 -8.28 10.06
N ALA A 144 9.72 -8.37 9.30
CA ALA A 144 9.87 -9.41 8.27
C ALA A 144 9.74 -10.84 8.82
N ASP A 145 10.22 -11.11 10.03
CA ASP A 145 10.17 -12.45 10.62
C ASP A 145 8.78 -12.81 11.22
N ALA A 146 7.83 -11.87 11.22
CA ALA A 146 6.51 -12.04 11.85
C ALA A 146 5.46 -12.69 10.94
N CYS A 147 5.68 -12.69 9.63
CA CYS A 147 4.71 -13.17 8.64
C CYS A 147 5.42 -13.81 7.45
N ARG A 148 4.76 -14.77 6.78
CA ARG A 148 5.23 -15.32 5.50
C ARG A 148 5.07 -14.30 4.38
N TRP A 149 3.93 -13.62 4.36
CA TRP A 149 3.57 -12.64 3.34
C TRP A 149 3.28 -11.29 3.97
N MET A 150 3.86 -10.23 3.39
CA MET A 150 3.55 -8.85 3.73
C MET A 150 3.06 -8.12 2.49
N ALA A 151 1.85 -7.57 2.55
CA ALA A 151 1.27 -6.74 1.52
C ALA A 151 1.44 -5.26 1.84
N PHE A 152 1.62 -4.45 0.79
CA PHE A 152 1.78 -3.01 0.90
C PHE A 152 0.76 -2.30 0.02
N PHE A 153 -0.34 -1.84 0.61
CA PHE A 153 -1.45 -1.17 -0.08
C PHE A 153 -2.09 -0.10 0.84
N ASP A 154 -2.85 0.80 0.24
CA ASP A 154 -3.42 2.00 0.88
C ASP A 154 -4.85 1.71 1.40
N VAL A 155 -5.40 2.59 2.25
CA VAL A 155 -6.74 2.40 2.87
C VAL A 155 -7.88 2.56 1.85
N ASP A 156 -7.61 3.16 0.69
CA ASP A 156 -8.54 3.18 -0.45
C ASP A 156 -8.39 1.95 -1.38
N GLU A 157 -7.63 0.94 -0.98
CA GLU A 157 -7.34 -0.27 -1.77
C GLU A 157 -7.84 -1.54 -1.06
N PHE A 158 -8.60 -2.39 -1.76
CA PHE A 158 -9.18 -3.64 -1.26
C PHE A 158 -8.63 -4.83 -2.04
N LEU A 159 -7.83 -5.66 -1.38
CA LEU A 159 -7.16 -6.82 -1.96
C LEU A 159 -7.89 -8.11 -1.60
N PHE A 160 -8.32 -8.87 -2.59
CA PHE A 160 -9.04 -10.13 -2.38
C PHE A 160 -8.82 -11.13 -3.51
N SER A 161 -9.34 -12.34 -3.35
CA SER A 161 -9.40 -13.32 -4.44
C SER A 161 -10.80 -13.35 -5.05
N PRO A 162 -10.97 -13.16 -6.37
CA PRO A 162 -12.28 -13.32 -7.00
C PRO A 162 -12.73 -14.79 -7.10
N THR A 163 -11.83 -15.73 -6.84
CA THR A 163 -12.03 -17.18 -7.01
C THR A 163 -12.01 -17.95 -5.67
N HIS A 164 -11.62 -17.31 -4.57
CA HIS A 164 -11.48 -17.95 -3.25
C HIS A 164 -12.03 -17.05 -2.13
N LYS A 165 -12.37 -17.65 -0.99
CA LYS A 165 -12.85 -16.90 0.19
C LYS A 165 -11.76 -16.08 0.88
N THR A 166 -10.52 -16.56 0.85
CA THR A 166 -9.36 -15.90 1.44
C THR A 166 -8.20 -15.87 0.45
N LEU A 167 -7.19 -15.04 0.75
CA LEU A 167 -5.96 -14.97 -0.03
C LEU A 167 -4.98 -16.12 0.26
N LEU A 168 -5.20 -16.92 1.30
CA LEU A 168 -4.24 -17.94 1.73
C LEU A 168 -4.01 -19.00 0.67
N GLU A 169 -5.08 -19.53 0.08
CA GLU A 169 -5.00 -20.56 -0.97
C GLU A 169 -4.31 -20.04 -2.25
N PRO A 170 -4.69 -18.90 -2.85
CA PRO A 170 -3.98 -18.40 -4.02
C PRO A 170 -2.52 -18.01 -3.70
N LEU A 171 -2.21 -17.56 -2.48
CA LEU A 171 -0.83 -17.30 -2.06
C LEU A 171 0.00 -18.59 -1.92
N GLU A 172 -0.59 -19.68 -1.45
CA GLU A 172 0.06 -20.99 -1.39
C GLU A 172 0.37 -21.53 -2.79
N LYS A 173 -0.55 -21.35 -3.75
CA LYS A 173 -0.38 -21.74 -5.15
C LYS A 173 0.75 -21.00 -5.87
N LEU A 174 1.25 -19.89 -5.32
CA LEU A 174 2.42 -19.20 -5.88
C LEU A 174 3.73 -19.98 -5.71
N GLY A 175 3.78 -20.98 -4.82
CA GLY A 175 4.96 -21.82 -4.60
C GLY A 175 6.19 -21.01 -4.18
N ASP A 176 7.27 -21.13 -4.95
CA ASP A 176 8.57 -20.51 -4.66
C ASP A 176 8.66 -19.01 -5.04
N GLN A 177 7.59 -18.42 -5.57
CA GLN A 177 7.58 -16.98 -5.84
C GLN A 177 7.83 -16.19 -4.55
N ILE A 178 8.63 -15.13 -4.64
CA ILE A 178 8.99 -14.27 -3.51
C ILE A 178 8.12 -13.01 -3.42
N CYS A 179 7.34 -12.75 -4.47
CA CYS A 179 6.40 -11.65 -4.53
C CYS A 179 5.36 -11.87 -5.63
N VAL A 180 4.24 -11.16 -5.51
CA VAL A 180 3.24 -10.98 -6.55
C VAL A 180 2.82 -9.51 -6.59
N SER A 181 2.87 -8.94 -7.78
CA SER A 181 2.47 -7.57 -8.09
C SER A 181 1.05 -7.62 -8.66
N VAL A 182 0.11 -7.04 -7.93
CA VAL A 182 -1.31 -7.04 -8.29
C VAL A 182 -1.68 -5.67 -8.88
N PRO A 183 -2.20 -5.63 -10.12
CA PRO A 183 -2.56 -4.38 -10.78
C PRO A 183 -3.84 -3.78 -10.18
N TRP A 184 -3.90 -2.44 -10.14
CA TRP A 184 -5.10 -1.72 -9.73
C TRP A 184 -6.27 -1.97 -10.67
N GLN A 185 -7.43 -2.25 -10.09
CA GLN A 185 -8.74 -2.07 -10.68
C GLN A 185 -9.27 -0.71 -10.23
N ASN A 186 -9.33 0.28 -11.11
CA ASN A 186 -9.60 1.66 -10.71
C ASN A 186 -11.11 1.93 -10.70
N PHE A 187 -11.71 2.09 -9.52
CA PHE A 187 -13.14 2.38 -9.35
C PHE A 187 -13.41 3.88 -9.35
N GLY A 188 -14.56 4.26 -9.92
CA GLY A 188 -15.01 5.64 -10.04
C GLY A 188 -16.03 6.03 -8.98
N THR A 189 -16.74 7.11 -9.25
CA THR A 189 -17.70 7.70 -8.32
C THR A 189 -19.05 6.99 -8.30
N ASN A 190 -19.34 6.13 -9.27
CA ASN A 190 -20.67 5.56 -9.51
C ASN A 190 -21.78 6.63 -9.61
N GLY A 191 -21.42 7.89 -9.93
CA GLY A 191 -22.34 9.03 -9.95
C GLY A 191 -22.75 9.56 -8.57
N HIS A 192 -22.16 9.07 -7.48
CA HIS A 192 -22.45 9.53 -6.12
C HIS A 192 -21.86 10.93 -5.89
N LYS A 193 -22.73 11.91 -5.66
CA LYS A 193 -22.32 13.30 -5.37
C LYS A 193 -21.63 13.42 -4.00
N THR A 194 -22.22 12.78 -2.99
CA THR A 194 -21.71 12.67 -1.61
C THR A 194 -21.50 11.20 -1.28
N ALA A 195 -20.74 10.92 -0.22
CA ALA A 195 -20.58 9.54 0.25
C ALA A 195 -21.96 8.93 0.58
N PRO A 196 -22.37 7.84 -0.09
CA PRO A 196 -23.63 7.16 0.20
C PRO A 196 -23.53 6.36 1.50
N ASP A 197 -24.68 6.08 2.12
CA ASP A 197 -24.75 5.16 3.26
C ASP A 197 -24.30 3.75 2.85
N GLY A 198 -23.72 3.01 3.80
CA GLY A 198 -23.26 1.64 3.58
C GLY A 198 -21.76 1.53 3.33
N LEU A 199 -21.35 0.40 2.78
CA LEU A 199 -19.95 0.01 2.57
C LEU A 199 -19.38 0.60 1.27
N VAL A 200 -18.09 0.93 1.24
CA VAL A 200 -17.37 1.29 0.01
C VAL A 200 -17.50 0.16 -1.00
N ILE A 201 -17.30 -1.09 -0.58
CA ILE A 201 -17.32 -2.24 -1.50
C ILE A 201 -18.69 -2.49 -2.14
N GLU A 202 -19.79 -2.03 -1.52
CA GLU A 202 -21.15 -2.18 -2.05
C GLU A 202 -21.61 -1.00 -2.90
N ASN A 203 -21.09 0.20 -2.61
CA ASN A 203 -21.55 1.44 -3.23
C ASN A 203 -20.84 1.80 -4.53
N TYR A 204 -19.59 1.37 -4.70
CA TYR A 204 -18.75 1.69 -5.86
C TYR A 204 -18.46 0.43 -6.68
N THR A 205 -19.27 0.18 -7.71
CA THR A 205 -19.21 -1.03 -8.56
C THR A 205 -18.79 -0.76 -10.00
N GLU A 206 -18.56 0.50 -10.38
CA GLU A 206 -18.09 0.87 -11.71
C GLU A 206 -16.59 1.17 -11.67
N LYS A 207 -15.87 0.58 -12.61
CA LYS A 207 -14.42 0.76 -12.75
C LYS A 207 -14.04 1.06 -14.18
N ALA A 208 -12.84 1.61 -14.37
CA ALA A 208 -12.23 1.68 -15.68
C ALA A 208 -12.04 0.26 -16.26
N GLU A 209 -12.10 0.17 -17.59
CA GLU A 209 -11.78 -1.08 -18.29
C GLU A 209 -10.41 -1.63 -17.88
N PHE A 210 -10.32 -2.96 -17.81
CA PHE A 210 -9.10 -3.66 -17.45
C PHE A 210 -8.87 -4.84 -18.41
N PRO A 211 -7.65 -5.03 -18.94
CA PRO A 211 -6.48 -4.16 -18.75
C PRO A 211 -6.68 -2.74 -19.34
N PRO A 212 -6.09 -1.67 -18.75
CA PRO A 212 -6.36 -0.29 -19.15
C PRO A 212 -5.87 0.03 -20.55
N LEU A 213 -6.71 0.62 -21.43
CA LEU A 213 -6.40 0.93 -22.84
C LEU A 213 -5.04 1.64 -22.99
N PRO A 214 -4.37 1.61 -24.16
CA PRO A 214 -3.12 2.36 -24.36
C PRO A 214 -3.23 3.85 -24.00
N ALA A 215 -4.40 4.45 -24.21
CA ALA A 215 -4.72 5.82 -23.79
C ALA A 215 -4.89 6.00 -22.27
N GLN A 216 -5.06 4.90 -21.51
CA GLN A 216 -5.29 4.82 -20.08
C GLN A 216 -4.06 4.30 -19.29
N ARG A 217 -2.86 4.33 -19.89
CA ARG A 217 -1.64 3.75 -19.30
C ARG A 217 -1.31 4.19 -17.87
N SER A 218 -1.76 5.39 -17.45
CA SER A 218 -1.49 5.88 -16.10
C SER A 218 -2.32 5.19 -15.02
N LEU A 219 -3.40 4.51 -15.41
CA LEU A 219 -4.24 3.71 -14.52
C LEU A 219 -3.62 2.35 -14.18
N LEU A 220 -2.63 1.91 -14.96
CA LEU A 220 -1.92 0.66 -14.72
C LEU A 220 -0.77 0.89 -13.74
N ARG A 221 -1.04 0.66 -12.45
CA ARG A 221 -0.01 0.57 -11.39
C ARG A 221 -0.29 -0.66 -10.55
N TYR A 222 0.67 -0.99 -9.70
CA TYR A 222 0.66 -2.22 -8.91
C TYR A 222 0.89 -1.91 -7.44
N LYS A 223 0.36 -2.79 -6.60
CA LYS A 223 0.85 -3.02 -5.24
C LYS A 223 1.39 -4.44 -5.15
N THR A 224 2.16 -4.70 -4.11
CA THR A 224 2.91 -5.94 -4.00
C THR A 224 2.59 -6.65 -2.69
N ILE A 225 2.37 -7.95 -2.79
CA ILE A 225 2.45 -8.91 -1.69
C ILE A 225 3.80 -9.61 -1.85
N LEU A 226 4.61 -9.67 -0.79
CA LEU A 226 5.97 -10.19 -0.88
C LEU A 226 6.40 -10.95 0.37
N ASP A 227 7.45 -11.76 0.22
CA ASP A 227 8.24 -12.29 1.32
C ASP A 227 9.17 -11.18 1.84
N PRO A 228 8.88 -10.58 3.02
CA PRO A 228 9.64 -9.44 3.53
C PRO A 228 11.08 -9.82 3.91
N THR A 229 11.39 -11.11 4.13
CA THR A 229 12.74 -11.55 4.46
C THR A 229 13.69 -11.43 3.27
N ARG A 230 13.15 -11.47 2.04
CA ARG A 230 13.91 -11.42 0.77
C ARG A 230 14.16 -10.00 0.27
N VAL A 231 13.60 -8.99 0.92
CA VAL A 231 13.72 -7.58 0.50
C VAL A 231 15.04 -6.96 0.96
N SER A 232 15.73 -6.26 0.04
CA SER A 232 16.96 -5.50 0.29
C SER A 232 16.73 -3.98 0.32
N ALA A 233 15.73 -3.46 -0.42
CA ALA A 233 15.31 -2.07 -0.36
C ALA A 233 13.81 -1.91 -0.68
N ALA A 234 13.16 -0.96 -0.02
CA ALA A 234 11.73 -0.74 -0.17
C ALA A 234 11.40 0.42 -1.13
N GLY A 235 10.38 0.20 -1.96
CA GLY A 235 9.76 1.22 -2.80
C GLY A 235 8.26 1.36 -2.51
N THR A 236 7.55 2.08 -3.37
CA THR A 236 6.09 2.28 -3.28
C THR A 236 5.32 1.24 -4.09
N HIS A 237 5.81 0.90 -5.29
CA HIS A 237 5.14 -0.04 -6.20
C HIS A 237 5.98 -1.30 -6.47
N ALA A 238 7.31 -1.14 -6.51
CA ALA A 238 8.26 -2.23 -6.70
C ALA A 238 9.31 -2.21 -5.57
N PHE A 239 9.87 -3.38 -5.28
CA PHE A 239 10.85 -3.60 -4.22
C PHE A 239 12.14 -4.18 -4.81
N HIS A 240 13.23 -4.04 -4.08
CA HIS A 240 14.49 -4.71 -4.39
C HIS A 240 14.60 -5.98 -3.57
N TYR A 241 15.06 -7.05 -4.22
CA TYR A 241 15.30 -8.35 -3.60
C TYR A 241 16.79 -8.68 -3.59
N VAL A 242 17.24 -9.43 -2.57
CA VAL A 242 18.68 -9.70 -2.31
C VAL A 242 19.41 -10.26 -3.53
N ASP A 243 18.80 -11.20 -4.26
CA ASP A 243 19.45 -11.95 -5.36
C ASP A 243 18.95 -11.54 -6.75
N SER A 244 18.19 -10.46 -6.82
CA SER A 244 17.30 -10.22 -7.96
C SER A 244 17.12 -8.75 -8.28
N GLY A 245 17.51 -7.85 -7.38
CA GLY A 245 17.40 -6.41 -7.60
C GLY A 245 15.94 -5.94 -7.72
N PRO A 246 15.68 -4.80 -8.38
CA PRO A 246 14.34 -4.28 -8.61
C PRO A 246 13.53 -5.17 -9.55
N MET A 247 12.34 -5.61 -9.13
CA MET A 247 11.40 -6.26 -10.04
C MET A 247 9.94 -6.18 -9.58
N LEU A 248 9.06 -6.41 -10.55
CA LEU A 248 7.70 -6.89 -10.36
C LEU A 248 7.62 -8.37 -10.76
N MET A 249 6.64 -9.08 -10.22
CA MET A 249 6.34 -10.46 -10.59
C MET A 249 4.83 -10.63 -10.69
N ASN A 250 4.28 -11.08 -11.82
CA ASN A 250 2.84 -11.34 -11.91
C ASN A 250 2.48 -12.72 -11.37
N VAL A 251 1.19 -13.06 -11.32
CA VAL A 251 0.71 -14.35 -10.76
C VAL A 251 1.28 -15.58 -11.46
N LYS A 252 1.73 -15.46 -12.72
CA LYS A 252 2.34 -16.55 -13.50
C LYS A 252 3.85 -16.70 -13.24
N GLY A 253 4.44 -15.86 -12.38
CA GLY A 253 5.88 -15.83 -12.12
C GLY A 253 6.69 -15.09 -13.19
N THR A 254 6.04 -14.44 -14.17
CA THR A 254 6.72 -13.58 -15.13
C THR A 254 7.29 -12.37 -14.41
N ARG A 255 8.56 -12.05 -14.69
CA ARG A 255 9.25 -10.88 -14.12
C ARG A 255 9.17 -9.70 -15.08
N ALA A 256 9.07 -8.50 -14.52
CA ALA A 256 9.20 -7.25 -15.26
C ALA A 256 10.08 -6.26 -14.49
N ALA A 257 10.85 -5.44 -15.21
CA ALA A 257 11.58 -4.34 -14.61
C ALA A 257 10.60 -3.23 -14.16
N PRO A 258 10.94 -2.42 -13.13
CA PRO A 258 10.09 -1.29 -12.74
C PRO A 258 9.95 -0.18 -13.76
N ALA A 259 10.58 -0.28 -14.94
CA ALA A 259 10.30 0.60 -16.07
C ALA A 259 9.15 0.09 -16.95
N GLU A 260 8.77 -1.19 -16.80
CA GLU A 260 7.84 -1.92 -17.66
C GLU A 260 6.47 -2.13 -17.00
N PHE A 261 6.19 -1.44 -15.87
CA PHE A 261 4.90 -1.58 -15.19
C PHE A 261 3.71 -1.14 -16.06
N GLU A 262 3.89 -0.33 -17.10
CA GLU A 262 2.79 0.04 -17.99
C GLU A 262 2.50 -1.00 -19.09
N ASP A 263 3.17 -2.16 -19.07
CA ASP A 263 2.87 -3.27 -19.98
C ASP A 263 1.55 -3.96 -19.61
N ARG A 264 0.59 -3.90 -20.54
CA ARG A 264 -0.73 -4.52 -20.41
C ARG A 264 -0.67 -6.04 -20.41
N GLU A 265 0.27 -6.64 -21.14
CA GLU A 265 0.40 -8.11 -21.21
C GLU A 265 0.92 -8.69 -19.89
N PHE A 266 1.64 -7.88 -19.11
CA PHE A 266 2.08 -8.24 -17.77
C PHE A 266 0.94 -8.25 -16.74
N ALA A 267 -0.12 -7.46 -16.97
CA ALA A 267 -1.21 -7.16 -16.03
C ALA A 267 -2.20 -8.33 -15.83
N ILE A 268 -1.68 -9.49 -15.44
CA ILE A 268 -2.42 -10.73 -15.21
C ILE A 268 -2.55 -10.96 -13.71
N ALA A 269 -3.78 -11.07 -13.20
CA ALA A 269 -4.05 -11.32 -11.79
C ALA A 269 -5.37 -12.07 -11.56
N ASN A 270 -5.58 -13.18 -12.28
CA ASN A 270 -6.89 -13.86 -12.26
C ASN A 270 -7.32 -14.36 -10.86
N ASP A 271 -6.37 -14.70 -9.99
CA ASP A 271 -6.66 -15.14 -8.62
C ASP A 271 -6.53 -14.04 -7.56
N PHE A 272 -6.15 -12.81 -7.96
CA PHE A 272 -5.92 -11.67 -7.08
C PHE A 272 -6.50 -10.40 -7.69
N GLN A 273 -7.38 -9.71 -6.96
CA GLN A 273 -7.94 -8.45 -7.40
C GLN A 273 -7.67 -7.36 -6.36
N LEU A 274 -7.19 -6.21 -6.84
CA LEU A 274 -6.94 -5.03 -6.02
C LEU A 274 -7.85 -3.89 -6.49
N ASN A 275 -8.98 -3.72 -5.83
CA ASN A 275 -9.88 -2.59 -6.10
C ASN A 275 -9.27 -1.32 -5.54
N HIS A 276 -9.12 -0.28 -6.35
CA HIS A 276 -8.65 1.04 -5.94
C HIS A 276 -9.80 2.05 -6.03
N TYR A 277 -10.38 2.39 -4.88
CA TYR A 277 -11.45 3.38 -4.74
C TYR A 277 -10.85 4.78 -4.63
N PHE A 278 -10.07 5.17 -5.63
CA PHE A 278 -9.31 6.43 -5.59
C PHE A 278 -10.22 7.67 -5.54
N THR A 279 -11.35 7.63 -6.24
CA THR A 279 -12.26 8.78 -6.34
C THR A 279 -13.27 8.82 -5.19
N ARG A 280 -13.87 7.68 -4.84
CA ARG A 280 -15.08 7.60 -4.00
C ARG A 280 -16.12 8.61 -4.51
N SER A 281 -16.86 9.32 -3.66
CA SER A 281 -17.86 10.31 -4.12
C SER A 281 -17.23 11.51 -4.84
N GLU A 282 -18.03 12.27 -5.59
CA GLU A 282 -17.59 13.50 -6.27
C GLU A 282 -17.07 14.56 -5.28
N GLU A 283 -17.71 14.70 -4.11
CA GLU A 283 -17.26 15.60 -3.04
C GLU A 283 -15.87 15.23 -2.52
N GLU A 284 -15.62 13.95 -2.25
CA GLU A 284 -14.31 13.49 -1.78
C GLU A 284 -13.22 13.65 -2.84
N LEU A 285 -13.57 13.38 -4.10
CA LEU A 285 -12.70 13.62 -5.23
C LEU A 285 -12.32 15.10 -5.34
N GLU A 286 -13.27 16.02 -5.15
CA GLU A 286 -13.01 17.46 -5.13
C GLU A 286 -12.12 17.88 -3.95
N ASN A 287 -12.35 17.32 -2.76
CA ASN A 287 -11.47 17.52 -1.61
C ASN A 287 -10.03 17.04 -1.91
N LYS A 288 -9.88 15.90 -2.62
CA LYS A 288 -8.57 15.40 -3.08
C LYS A 288 -7.92 16.35 -4.10
N ARG A 289 -8.69 16.90 -5.04
CA ARG A 289 -8.22 17.89 -6.03
C ARG A 289 -7.65 19.13 -5.35
N GLN A 290 -8.35 19.67 -4.37
CA GLN A 290 -7.94 20.88 -3.65
C GLN A 290 -6.65 20.67 -2.82
N LYS A 291 -6.54 19.52 -2.16
CA LYS A 291 -5.30 19.11 -1.45
C LYS A 291 -4.11 19.04 -2.43
N GLY A 292 -4.34 18.58 -3.65
CA GLY A 292 -3.32 18.40 -4.68
C GLY A 292 -2.32 17.30 -4.32
N ARG A 293 -1.34 17.07 -5.21
CA ARG A 293 -0.27 16.08 -4.98
C ARG A 293 1.09 16.77 -4.94
N VAL A 294 2.00 16.29 -4.09
CA VAL A 294 3.41 16.68 -4.13
C VAL A 294 4.18 15.65 -4.98
N SER A 295 4.93 16.12 -5.97
CA SER A 295 5.76 15.28 -6.83
C SER A 295 6.94 14.71 -6.04
N SER A 296 7.63 13.72 -6.61
CA SER A 296 8.89 13.22 -6.02
C SER A 296 10.00 14.27 -5.94
N LYS A 297 9.85 15.41 -6.64
CA LYS A 297 10.75 16.57 -6.60
C LYS A 297 10.31 17.65 -5.61
N GLY A 298 9.16 17.50 -4.97
CA GLY A 298 8.61 18.49 -4.04
C GLY A 298 7.64 19.50 -4.67
N ASP A 299 7.39 19.42 -5.98
CA ASP A 299 6.50 20.35 -6.68
C ASP A 299 5.03 20.00 -6.47
N LYS A 300 4.15 20.99 -6.34
CA LYS A 300 2.69 20.75 -6.33
C LYS A 300 2.23 20.42 -7.75
N VAL A 301 1.66 19.24 -7.95
CA VAL A 301 1.04 18.78 -9.20
C VAL A 301 -0.46 18.91 -9.05
N ILE A 302 -1.02 19.89 -9.75
CA ILE A 302 -2.44 20.25 -9.65
C ILE A 302 -3.28 19.39 -10.61
N ASP A 303 -2.79 19.17 -11.84
CA ASP A 303 -3.56 18.47 -12.89
C ASP A 303 -3.51 16.93 -12.80
N PHE A 304 -2.89 16.36 -11.77
CA PHE A 304 -2.74 14.90 -11.65
C PHE A 304 -4.11 14.20 -11.61
N VAL A 305 -5.03 14.75 -10.81
CA VAL A 305 -6.38 14.18 -10.66
C VAL A 305 -7.15 14.30 -11.96
N ASP A 306 -7.10 15.47 -12.62
CA ASP A 306 -7.76 15.69 -13.92
C ASP A 306 -7.30 14.73 -15.00
N ASN A 307 -5.98 14.54 -15.13
CA ASN A 307 -5.42 13.64 -16.13
C ASN A 307 -5.82 12.18 -15.87
N ARG A 308 -5.97 11.80 -14.59
CA ARG A 308 -6.44 10.46 -14.22
C ARG A 308 -7.92 10.28 -14.54
N LEU A 309 -8.76 11.28 -14.25
CA LEU A 309 -10.19 11.22 -14.56
C LEU A 309 -10.48 11.21 -16.06
N LYS A 310 -9.72 11.96 -16.85
CA LYS A 310 -9.83 11.92 -18.32
C LYS A 310 -9.61 10.51 -18.85
N GLN A 311 -8.63 9.79 -18.31
CA GLN A 311 -8.38 8.40 -18.69
C GLN A 311 -9.48 7.47 -18.18
N TYR A 312 -9.95 7.65 -16.96
CA TYR A 312 -11.06 6.88 -16.40
C TYR A 312 -12.32 6.98 -17.28
N ALA A 313 -12.70 8.20 -17.68
CA ALA A 313 -13.92 8.47 -18.44
C ALA A 313 -13.93 7.92 -19.87
N LEU A 314 -12.81 7.38 -20.38
CA LEU A 314 -12.75 6.84 -21.75
C LEU A 314 -13.56 5.56 -21.91
N SER A 315 -13.47 4.65 -20.95
CA SER A 315 -14.28 3.43 -20.93
C SER A 315 -14.37 2.86 -19.53
N THR A 316 -15.59 2.47 -19.16
CA THR A 316 -15.91 1.92 -17.84
C THR A 316 -16.74 0.65 -17.97
N CYS A 317 -16.63 -0.24 -16.98
CA CYS A 317 -17.43 -1.44 -16.88
C CYS A 317 -17.83 -1.70 -15.42
N THR A 318 -18.92 -2.43 -15.25
CA THR A 318 -19.38 -2.89 -13.94
C THR A 318 -18.53 -4.07 -13.46
N ASP A 319 -18.12 -4.04 -12.20
CA ASP A 319 -17.45 -5.14 -11.50
C ASP A 319 -18.07 -5.36 -10.13
N ILE A 320 -18.73 -6.51 -9.98
CA ILE A 320 -19.48 -6.89 -8.77
C ILE A 320 -18.84 -8.06 -8.01
N LYS A 321 -17.61 -8.48 -8.37
CA LYS A 321 -17.00 -9.68 -7.78
C LYS A 321 -16.81 -9.55 -6.26
N ILE A 322 -16.48 -8.35 -5.78
CA ILE A 322 -16.31 -8.06 -4.35
C ILE A 322 -17.63 -8.10 -3.57
N LEU A 323 -18.80 -8.00 -4.23
CA LEU A 323 -20.10 -7.99 -3.56
C LEU A 323 -20.40 -9.30 -2.83
N THR A 324 -19.73 -10.39 -3.21
CA THR A 324 -19.82 -11.69 -2.53
C THR A 324 -19.45 -11.61 -1.04
N PHE A 325 -18.67 -10.61 -0.62
CA PHE A 325 -18.25 -10.41 0.76
C PHE A 325 -19.17 -9.50 1.58
N VAL A 326 -20.13 -8.80 0.96
CA VAL A 326 -20.95 -7.77 1.64
C VAL A 326 -21.77 -8.35 2.79
N GLY A 327 -22.38 -9.52 2.57
CA GLY A 327 -23.19 -10.18 3.60
C GLY A 327 -22.37 -10.53 4.84
N ASP A 328 -21.24 -11.20 4.64
CA ASP A 328 -20.33 -11.61 5.72
C ASP A 328 -19.73 -10.40 6.43
N LEU A 329 -19.31 -9.37 5.69
CA LEU A 329 -18.73 -8.15 6.25
C LEU A 329 -19.72 -7.38 7.11
N LYS A 330 -20.96 -7.18 6.63
CA LYS A 330 -22.03 -6.57 7.43
C LYS A 330 -22.32 -7.36 8.70
N ASN A 331 -22.33 -8.69 8.60
CA ASN A 331 -22.54 -9.55 9.76
C ASN A 331 -21.45 -9.36 10.82
N VAL A 332 -20.18 -9.34 10.41
CA VAL A 332 -19.03 -9.11 11.32
C VAL A 332 -19.12 -7.71 11.97
N MET A 333 -19.39 -6.67 11.18
CA MET A 333 -19.47 -5.29 11.68
C MET A 333 -20.66 -5.07 12.64
N MET A 334 -21.79 -5.77 12.46
CA MET A 334 -22.93 -5.68 13.37
C MET A 334 -22.67 -6.33 14.74
N HIS A 335 -21.97 -7.47 14.78
CA HIS A 335 -21.77 -8.28 15.99
C HIS A 335 -20.52 -7.93 16.79
N LYS A 336 -19.87 -6.80 16.47
CA LYS A 336 -18.67 -6.32 17.14
C LYS A 336 -18.94 -5.56 18.45
N ARG A 337 -20.22 -5.36 18.78
CA ARG A 337 -20.69 -4.62 19.97
C ARG A 337 -20.56 -5.42 21.25
#